data_AF-A0AA42DW29-F1
#
_entry.id   AF-A0AA42DW29-F1
#
_cell.length_a   1.000
_cell.length_b   1.000
_cell.length_c   1.000
_cell.angle_alpha   90.00
_cell.angle_beta   90.00
_cell.angle_gamma   90.00
#
_symmetry.space_group_name_H-M   'P 1'
#
loop_
_entity.id
_entity.type
_entity.pdbx_description
1 polymer ?
#
loop_
_entity_poly.entity_id
_entity_poly.type
_entity_poly.pdbx_seq_one_letter_code
_entity_poly.pdbx_strand_id
1 'polypeptide(L)'
;MEVTKILKEKLMIQEGKAQIKMLKKNKRFNIQLVEEGILVDNLRNYPLLEWKVFEKAIELLKDNNGCVQKGNAMGYKLGDGMLSVDSLEGYIAKEVYGKSIGDSVFRRVSPIVNILVWAEVCENGKGVLKLKKNG
;
A
#
# COMPACT_ATOMS: atom_id res chain seq x y z
N MET A 1 -13.86 -3.60 -10.92
CA MET A 1 -12.56 -3.20 -11.47
C MET A 1 -11.47 -3.77 -10.58
N GLU A 2 -10.54 -4.53 -11.17
CA GLU A 2 -9.46 -5.20 -10.45
C GLU A 2 -8.26 -4.25 -10.34
N VAL A 3 -7.78 -3.98 -9.14
CA VAL A 3 -6.72 -2.98 -8.88
C VAL A 3 -5.42 -3.31 -9.59
N THR A 4 -5.10 -4.60 -9.70
CA THR A 4 -3.93 -5.13 -10.41
C THR A 4 -3.95 -4.71 -11.88
N LYS A 5 -5.10 -4.80 -12.55
CA LYS A 5 -5.27 -4.39 -13.95
C LYS A 5 -4.96 -2.91 -14.14
N ILE A 6 -5.52 -2.03 -13.31
CA ILE A 6 -5.27 -0.59 -13.36
C ILE A 6 -3.78 -0.28 -13.20
N LEU A 7 -3.14 -0.91 -12.21
CA LEU A 7 -1.72 -0.70 -11.92
C LEU A 7 -0.84 -1.18 -13.08
N LYS A 8 -1.13 -2.38 -13.63
CA LYS A 8 -0.43 -2.94 -14.78
C LYS A 8 -0.57 -2.03 -16.00
N GLU A 9 -1.79 -1.65 -16.37
CA GLU A 9 -2.04 -0.78 -17.53
C GLU A 9 -1.32 0.57 -17.38
N LYS A 10 -1.41 1.22 -16.21
CA LYS A 10 -0.75 2.51 -15.98
C LYS A 10 0.77 2.42 -16.03
N LEU A 11 1.35 1.32 -15.53
CA LEU A 11 2.79 1.06 -15.62
C LEU A 11 3.23 0.71 -17.04
N MET A 12 2.46 -0.08 -17.78
CA MET A 12 2.79 -0.45 -19.16
C MET A 12 2.82 0.76 -20.09
N ILE A 13 1.95 1.75 -19.88
CA ILE A 13 2.01 3.05 -20.58
C ILE A 13 3.34 3.78 -20.34
N GLN A 14 4.02 3.50 -19.22
CA GLN A 14 5.30 4.09 -18.83
C GLN A 14 6.45 3.08 -18.98
N GLU A 15 6.36 2.17 -19.97
CA GLU A 15 7.40 1.17 -20.25
C GLU A 15 7.74 0.28 -19.03
N GLY A 16 6.74 0.04 -18.18
CA GLY A 16 6.87 -0.77 -16.97
C GLY A 16 7.59 -0.09 -15.81
N LYS A 17 7.90 1.22 -15.88
CA LYS A 17 8.62 1.96 -14.83
C LYS A 17 7.99 3.30 -14.54
N ALA A 18 8.01 3.73 -13.28
CA ALA A 18 7.53 5.06 -12.91
C ALA A 18 8.31 5.62 -11.72
N GLN A 19 8.40 6.95 -11.66
CA GLN A 19 8.91 7.65 -10.48
C GLN A 19 7.76 8.31 -9.73
N ILE A 20 7.56 7.92 -8.46
CA ILE A 20 6.47 8.41 -7.63
C ILE A 20 6.99 9.44 -6.64
N LYS A 21 6.35 10.62 -6.61
CA LYS A 21 6.55 11.63 -5.56
C LYS A 21 5.87 11.18 -4.28
N MET A 22 6.60 11.19 -3.17
CA MET A 22 6.03 10.86 -1.87
C MET A 22 5.02 11.94 -1.44
N LEU A 23 3.86 11.50 -0.94
CA LEU A 23 2.82 12.35 -0.34
C LEU A 23 3.32 13.10 0.90
N LYS A 24 4.30 12.52 1.60
CA LYS A 24 4.99 13.14 2.73
C LYS A 24 6.44 13.34 2.36
N LYS A 25 6.94 14.57 2.54
CA LYS A 25 8.31 15.03 2.22
C LYS A 25 8.54 15.17 0.71
N ASN A 26 9.42 16.08 0.31
CA ASN A 26 9.79 16.30 -1.10
C ASN A 26 10.76 15.22 -1.60
N LYS A 27 10.41 13.95 -1.42
CA LYS A 27 11.19 12.78 -1.81
C LYS A 27 10.48 12.03 -2.94
N ARG A 28 11.23 11.24 -3.69
CA ARG A 28 10.73 10.38 -4.76
C ARG A 28 11.29 8.97 -4.58
N PHE A 29 10.60 7.99 -5.17
CA PHE A 29 11.06 6.61 -5.24
C PHE A 29 10.64 6.04 -6.59
N ASN A 30 11.37 5.05 -7.08
CA ASN A 30 11.09 4.42 -8.36
C ASN A 30 10.35 3.10 -8.14
N ILE A 31 9.44 2.81 -9.07
CA ILE A 31 8.74 1.54 -9.14
C ILE A 31 8.94 0.89 -10.50
N GLN A 32 8.96 -0.44 -10.51
CA GLN A 32 9.07 -1.24 -11.72
C GLN A 32 8.08 -2.41 -11.68
N LEU A 33 7.37 -2.59 -12.79
CA LEU A 33 6.49 -3.71 -13.03
C LEU A 33 7.30 -5.00 -13.16
N VAL A 34 6.88 -6.03 -12.43
CA VAL A 34 7.35 -7.42 -12.57
C VAL A 34 6.15 -8.36 -12.61
N GLU A 35 6.39 -9.64 -12.88
CA GLU A 35 5.31 -10.64 -13.02
C GLU A 35 4.48 -10.76 -11.73
N GLU A 36 5.14 -10.80 -10.58
CA GLU A 36 4.54 -11.06 -9.27
C GLU A 36 4.00 -9.81 -8.58
N GLY A 37 4.34 -8.60 -9.07
CA GLY A 37 3.98 -7.36 -8.40
C GLY A 37 4.74 -6.12 -8.89
N ILE A 38 5.13 -5.29 -7.93
CA ILE A 38 5.84 -4.04 -8.17
C ILE A 38 7.11 -4.00 -7.30
N LEU A 39 8.27 -3.85 -7.93
CA LEU A 39 9.52 -3.56 -7.24
C LEU A 39 9.56 -2.09 -6.83
N VAL A 40 10.01 -1.81 -5.62
CA VAL A 40 10.10 -0.47 -5.03
C VAL A 40 11.49 -0.24 -4.44
N ASP A 41 12.23 0.73 -4.96
CA ASP A 41 13.65 0.94 -4.59
C ASP A 41 13.84 1.39 -3.12
N ASN A 42 12.86 2.11 -2.56
CA ASN A 42 12.96 2.64 -1.19
C ASN A 42 12.68 1.60 -0.08
N LEU A 43 12.30 0.36 -0.43
CA LEU A 43 12.12 -0.75 0.50
C LEU A 43 13.41 -1.58 0.71
N ARG A 44 14.49 -1.25 -0.01
CA ARG A 44 15.84 -1.83 0.15
C ARG A 44 15.85 -3.36 0.05
N ASN A 45 16.02 -4.05 1.18
CA ASN A 45 16.25 -5.49 1.25
C ASN A 45 15.04 -6.33 0.82
N TYR A 46 13.83 -5.74 0.83
CA TYR A 46 12.60 -6.42 0.44
C TYR A 46 11.79 -5.54 -0.52
N PRO A 47 12.26 -5.37 -1.77
CA PRO A 47 11.73 -4.38 -2.70
C PRO A 47 10.36 -4.76 -3.28
N LEU A 48 10.01 -6.04 -3.27
CA LEU A 48 8.79 -6.52 -3.91
C LEU A 48 7.54 -6.25 -3.05
N LEU A 49 6.57 -5.58 -3.67
CA LEU A 49 5.17 -5.55 -3.25
C LEU A 49 4.37 -6.45 -4.21
N GLU A 50 4.01 -7.63 -3.75
CA GLU A 50 3.22 -8.60 -4.52
C GLU A 50 1.83 -8.07 -4.85
N TRP A 51 1.19 -8.55 -5.93
CA TRP A 51 -0.17 -8.15 -6.30
C TRP A 51 -1.17 -8.29 -5.15
N LYS A 52 -1.03 -9.36 -4.36
CA LYS A 52 -1.86 -9.65 -3.17
C LYS A 52 -1.88 -8.48 -2.16
N VAL A 53 -0.80 -7.70 -2.07
CA VAL A 53 -0.73 -6.50 -1.21
C VAL A 53 -1.79 -5.48 -1.61
N PHE A 54 -1.95 -5.23 -2.91
CA PHE A 54 -2.89 -4.24 -3.44
C PHE A 54 -4.31 -4.78 -3.42
N GLU A 55 -4.51 -6.05 -3.76
CA GLU A 55 -5.80 -6.71 -3.69
C GLU A 55 -6.37 -6.65 -2.27
N LYS A 56 -5.58 -7.06 -1.27
CA LYS A 56 -5.97 -7.03 0.15
C LYS A 56 -6.16 -5.61 0.68
N ALA A 57 -5.40 -4.64 0.19
CA ALA A 57 -5.63 -3.23 0.53
C ALA A 57 -7.02 -2.75 0.06
N ILE A 58 -7.43 -3.12 -1.15
CA ILE A 58 -8.72 -2.71 -1.72
C ILE A 58 -9.89 -3.50 -1.11
N GLU A 59 -9.70 -4.78 -0.80
CA GLU A 59 -10.64 -5.58 -0.02
C GLU A 59 -10.95 -4.91 1.32
N LEU A 60 -9.91 -4.64 2.12
CA LEU A 60 -10.06 -3.97 3.41
C LEU A 60 -10.76 -2.61 3.29
N LEU A 61 -10.40 -1.81 2.26
CA LEU A 61 -11.05 -0.53 2.01
C LEU A 61 -12.55 -0.70 1.74
N LYS A 62 -12.94 -1.66 0.89
CA LYS A 62 -14.36 -1.92 0.58
C LYS A 62 -15.13 -2.36 1.81
N ASP A 63 -14.55 -3.25 2.61
CA ASP A 63 -15.15 -3.77 3.84
C ASP A 63 -15.35 -2.67 4.90
N ASN A 64 -14.57 -1.59 4.82
CA ASN A 64 -14.62 -0.45 5.74
C ASN A 64 -15.22 0.81 5.09
N ASN A 65 -16.26 0.66 4.27
CA ASN A 65 -16.98 1.76 3.63
C ASN A 65 -16.09 2.74 2.83
N GLY A 66 -15.00 2.22 2.27
CA GLY A 66 -14.04 2.96 1.47
C GLY A 66 -13.05 3.81 2.26
N CYS A 67 -12.88 3.65 3.58
CA CYS A 67 -11.96 4.47 4.36
C CYS A 67 -11.32 3.70 5.52
N VAL A 68 -9.98 3.67 5.58
CA VAL A 68 -9.23 2.95 6.63
C VAL A 68 -8.07 3.76 7.19
N GLN A 69 -7.71 3.49 8.45
CA GLN A 69 -6.48 4.02 9.05
C GLN A 69 -5.26 3.40 8.38
N LYS A 70 -4.20 4.20 8.18
CA LYS A 70 -2.97 3.70 7.52
C LYS A 70 -2.19 2.74 8.39
N GLY A 71 -2.11 2.98 9.68
CA GLY A 71 -1.23 2.21 10.57
C GLY A 71 0.09 2.94 10.89
N ASN A 72 0.77 2.50 11.95
CA ASN A 72 2.09 3.01 12.35
C ASN A 72 3.03 1.92 12.91
N ALA A 73 3.61 1.10 12.03
CA ALA A 73 4.54 0.04 12.41
C ALA A 73 5.88 0.52 13.00
N MET A 74 6.20 1.81 12.92
CA MET A 74 7.41 2.33 13.58
C MET A 74 7.22 2.55 15.07
N GLY A 75 5.99 2.75 15.53
CA GLY A 75 5.68 3.09 16.92
C GLY A 75 5.02 1.96 17.71
N TYR A 76 4.47 0.95 17.03
CA TYR A 76 3.61 -0.06 17.64
C TYR A 76 3.89 -1.45 17.07
N LYS A 77 3.62 -2.47 17.87
CA LYS A 77 3.55 -3.88 17.45
C LYS A 77 2.18 -4.18 16.85
N LEU A 78 2.07 -5.24 16.06
CA LEU A 78 0.81 -5.61 15.43
C LEU A 78 -0.28 -5.87 16.49
N GLY A 79 -1.45 -5.27 16.29
CA GLY A 79 -2.59 -5.36 17.22
C GLY A 79 -2.58 -4.31 18.34
N ASP A 80 -1.59 -3.42 18.38
CA ASP A 80 -1.47 -2.40 19.43
C ASP A 80 -1.59 -0.96 18.87
N GLY A 81 -2.21 -0.09 19.66
CA GLY A 81 -2.37 1.34 19.40
C GLY A 81 -2.72 1.69 17.94
N MET A 82 -1.80 2.39 17.27
CA MET A 82 -1.99 2.81 15.88
C MET A 82 -1.61 1.74 14.84
N LEU A 83 -1.34 0.50 15.23
CA LEU A 83 -1.14 -0.65 14.33
C LEU A 83 -2.16 -1.76 14.64
N SER A 84 -3.44 -1.41 14.72
CA SER A 84 -4.53 -2.38 14.75
C SER A 84 -4.50 -3.29 13.51
N VAL A 85 -4.98 -4.53 13.66
CA VAL A 85 -5.17 -5.50 12.56
C VAL A 85 -6.17 -5.00 11.51
N ASP A 86 -6.99 -4.00 11.83
CA ASP A 86 -7.93 -3.35 10.90
C ASP A 86 -7.34 -2.11 10.21
N SER A 87 -6.13 -1.69 10.61
CA SER A 87 -5.39 -0.66 9.87
C SER A 87 -4.77 -1.26 8.60
N LEU A 88 -4.56 -0.44 7.57
CA LEU A 88 -3.98 -0.89 6.30
C LEU A 88 -2.64 -1.62 6.49
N GLU A 89 -1.72 -1.05 7.27
CA GLU A 89 -0.42 -1.67 7.54
C GLU A 89 -0.53 -2.95 8.36
N GLY A 90 -1.42 -2.97 9.37
CA GLY A 90 -1.62 -4.12 10.23
C GLY A 90 -2.30 -5.29 9.51
N TYR A 91 -3.35 -4.99 8.75
CA TYR A 91 -4.07 -5.97 7.94
C TYR A 91 -3.16 -6.63 6.91
N ILE A 92 -2.38 -5.84 6.15
CA ILE A 92 -1.42 -6.37 5.17
C ILE A 92 -0.33 -7.21 5.87
N ALA A 93 0.17 -6.76 7.02
CA ALA A 93 1.13 -7.53 7.80
C ALA A 93 0.60 -8.92 8.17
N LYS A 94 -0.66 -9.00 8.59
CA LYS A 94 -1.32 -10.26 8.97
C LYS A 94 -1.65 -11.14 7.76
N GLU A 95 -2.39 -10.59 6.80
CA GLU A 95 -3.04 -11.35 5.72
C GLU A 95 -2.11 -11.67 4.53
N VAL A 96 -1.04 -10.88 4.37
CA VAL A 96 -0.06 -11.08 3.28
C VAL A 96 1.27 -11.60 3.83
N TYR A 97 1.77 -11.01 4.92
CA TYR A 97 3.09 -11.33 5.45
C TYR A 97 3.08 -12.29 6.66
N GLY A 98 1.92 -12.83 7.03
CA GLY A 98 1.80 -13.86 8.06
C GLY A 98 2.22 -13.41 9.47
N LYS A 99 2.14 -12.11 9.76
CA LYS A 99 2.50 -11.58 11.09
C LYS A 99 1.43 -11.86 12.13
N SER A 100 1.90 -12.18 13.34
CA SER A 100 1.06 -12.43 14.51
C SER A 100 0.93 -11.18 15.37
N ILE A 101 -0.16 -11.09 16.16
CA ILE A 101 -0.32 -10.02 17.15
C ILE A 101 0.89 -10.02 18.10
N GLY A 102 1.44 -8.83 18.35
CA GLY A 102 2.66 -8.63 19.14
C GLY A 102 3.97 -8.64 18.33
N ASP A 103 3.92 -8.99 17.03
CA ASP A 103 5.09 -8.93 16.15
C ASP A 103 5.45 -7.49 15.77
N SER A 104 6.75 -7.27 15.56
CA SER A 104 7.24 -6.11 14.82
C SER A 104 6.97 -6.27 13.32
N VAL A 105 6.50 -5.19 12.69
CA VAL A 105 6.13 -5.15 11.27
C VAL A 105 7.13 -4.28 10.50
N PHE A 106 7.61 -4.78 9.36
CA PHE A 106 8.41 -3.97 8.46
C PHE A 106 7.55 -2.90 7.81
N ARG A 107 7.97 -1.64 7.92
CA ARG A 107 7.21 -0.52 7.39
C ARG A 107 7.14 -0.56 5.87
N ARG A 108 5.95 -0.82 5.33
CA ARG A 108 5.68 -0.85 3.87
C ARG A 108 4.49 0.00 3.46
N VAL A 109 3.71 0.53 4.41
CA VAL A 109 2.46 1.25 4.09
C VAL A 109 2.68 2.50 3.24
N SER A 110 3.83 3.18 3.39
CA SER A 110 4.09 4.41 2.65
C SER A 110 4.10 4.17 1.14
N PRO A 111 4.98 3.33 0.55
CA PRO A 111 4.92 3.07 -0.89
C PRO A 111 3.58 2.51 -1.36
N ILE A 112 2.91 1.63 -0.60
CA ILE A 112 1.58 1.11 -0.95
C ILE A 112 0.56 2.26 -1.14
N VAL A 113 0.45 3.15 -0.17
CA VAL A 113 -0.44 4.33 -0.23
C VAL A 113 -0.09 5.23 -1.42
N ASN A 114 1.21 5.49 -1.64
CA ASN A 114 1.66 6.37 -2.70
C ASN A 114 1.36 5.80 -4.09
N ILE A 115 1.52 4.49 -4.29
CA ILE A 115 1.22 3.80 -5.54
C ILE A 115 -0.29 3.84 -5.83
N LEU A 116 -1.15 3.54 -4.85
CA LEU A 116 -2.60 3.57 -5.03
C LEU A 116 -3.14 4.97 -5.34
N VAL A 117 -2.52 6.01 -4.75
CA VAL A 117 -2.88 7.40 -5.02
C VAL A 117 -2.37 7.86 -6.39
N TRP A 118 -1.14 7.50 -6.75
CA TRP A 118 -0.59 7.76 -8.10
C TRP A 118 -1.41 7.09 -9.20
N ALA A 119 -1.92 5.89 -8.93
CA ALA A 119 -2.82 5.16 -9.82
C ALA A 119 -4.26 5.69 -9.83
N GLU A 120 -4.57 6.69 -9.01
CA GLU A 120 -5.90 7.30 -8.88
C GLU A 120 -6.99 6.31 -8.44
N VAL A 121 -6.59 5.22 -7.79
CA VAL A 121 -7.49 4.25 -7.17
C VAL A 121 -7.95 4.74 -5.79
N CYS A 122 -7.09 5.49 -5.11
CA CYS A 122 -7.34 6.00 -3.78
C CYS A 122 -6.97 7.48 -3.64
N GLU A 123 -7.49 8.09 -2.59
CA GLU A 123 -7.18 9.45 -2.17
C GLU A 123 -6.51 9.45 -0.80
N ASN A 124 -5.51 10.33 -0.65
CA ASN A 124 -4.76 10.46 0.59
C ASN A 124 -5.51 11.37 1.59
N GLY A 125 -5.95 10.81 2.72
CA GLY A 125 -6.40 11.58 3.88
C GLY A 125 -5.33 11.72 4.98
N LYS A 126 -5.56 12.64 5.94
CA LYS A 126 -4.74 12.72 7.15
C LYS A 126 -4.98 11.46 8.01
N GLY A 127 -3.95 10.65 8.22
CA GLY A 127 -4.04 9.38 8.95
C GLY A 127 -4.71 8.22 8.19
N VAL A 128 -5.57 8.52 7.21
CA VAL A 128 -6.40 7.53 6.51
C VAL A 128 -6.09 7.42 5.01
N LEU A 129 -6.43 6.29 4.42
CA LEU A 129 -6.54 6.08 2.97
C LEU A 129 -8.02 5.94 2.61
N LYS A 130 -8.45 6.55 1.50
CA LYS A 130 -9.84 6.49 1.03
C LYS A 130 -9.91 5.92 -0.37
N LEU A 131 -10.88 5.06 -0.64
CA LEU A 131 -11.18 4.60 -1.99
C LEU A 131 -11.75 5.79 -2.78
N LYS A 132 -11.24 6.02 -4.00
CA LYS A 132 -11.79 7.08 -4.87
C LYS A 132 -13.17 6.62 -5.35
N LYS A 133 -14.20 7.45 -5.16
CA LYS A 133 -15.52 7.18 -5.75
C LYS A 133 -15.39 7.46 -7.25
N ASN A 134 -15.72 6.48 -8.08
CA ASN A 134 -15.97 6.75 -9.50
C ASN A 134 -17.24 7.62 -9.53
N GLY A 135 -17.07 8.88 -9.92
CA GLY A 135 -18.20 9.76 -10.26
C GLY A 135 -18.86 9.32 -11.54
#